data_AF-A0A835AHE1-F1
#
_entry.id   AF-A0A835AHE1-F1
#
_cell.length_a   1.000
_cell.length_b   1.000
_cell.length_c   1.000
_cell.angle_alpha   90.00
_cell.angle_beta   90.00
_cell.angle_gamma   90.00
#
_symmetry.space_group_name_H-M   'P 1'
#
loop_
_entity.id
_entity.type
_entity.pdbx_description
1 polymer ?
#
loop_
_entity_poly.entity_id
_entity_poly.type
_entity_poly.pdbx_seq_one_letter_code
_entity_poly.pdbx_strand_id
1 'polypeptide(L)'
;MEKLVTTLEGVGYRDGENMFGANYDFRYAAAPPGQPSEVFDSDLSRIRDLVEHASRKNGGKPVIFVSHAFGGYLALEFLSRSPLSWRQRLIKHYLMLSMGDGGDVVILRTIASANAGPSSNVLFYANTSRSFASPLAALASPRVFGHAPLVVTRDKNYSAFELSDLLSDLGFPDVAPRYLRRALPVTLGIRAPLVPTTTVVGVGLPSPVRLTYWDGDFGKVPQVENDDGDGFMNFEVVSAWRTVIENDPDQGYFKLILLPNVTHYGVVSDDLALKRLRPIRHTPARLAHPQPQRVVTHSARHACPLVAGGVVPSPTLAATALPPRPNAAQPPKLAAGSPSAPKRMVAAGHHSSSPFTGDGIVNGHP
;
A
#
# COMPACT_ATOMS: atom_id res chain seq x y z
N MET A 1 -1.93 12.59 -10.21
CA MET A 1 -3.35 12.26 -9.97
C MET A 1 -4.29 12.76 -11.07
N GLU A 2 -4.05 13.93 -11.68
CA GLU A 2 -4.85 14.52 -12.78
C GLU A 2 -5.44 13.53 -13.80
N LYS A 3 -4.62 12.70 -14.47
CA LYS A 3 -5.09 11.75 -15.49
C LYS A 3 -6.12 10.73 -14.97
N LEU A 4 -5.97 10.28 -13.72
CA LEU A 4 -6.96 9.44 -13.04
C LEU A 4 -8.27 10.23 -12.85
N VAL A 5 -8.20 11.47 -12.35
CA VAL A 5 -9.34 12.40 -12.19
C VAL A 5 -10.08 12.58 -13.52
N THR A 6 -9.41 12.97 -14.60
CA THR A 6 -10.01 13.15 -15.93
C THR A 6 -10.63 11.84 -16.46
N THR A 7 -10.00 10.69 -16.20
CA THR A 7 -10.55 9.38 -16.59
C THR A 7 -11.85 9.04 -15.86
N LEU A 8 -11.97 9.46 -14.61
CA LEU A 8 -13.17 9.28 -13.79
C LEU A 8 -14.27 10.24 -14.26
N GLU A 9 -13.93 11.49 -14.55
CA GLU A 9 -14.87 12.47 -15.12
C GLU A 9 -15.46 12.00 -16.45
N GLY A 10 -14.60 11.44 -17.33
CA GLY A 10 -15.01 10.79 -18.57
C GLY A 10 -15.94 9.59 -18.41
N VAL A 11 -16.19 9.09 -17.19
CA VAL A 11 -17.21 8.08 -16.88
C VAL A 11 -18.30 8.60 -15.92
N GLY A 12 -18.45 9.91 -15.79
CA GLY A 12 -19.53 10.57 -15.05
C GLY A 12 -19.23 10.88 -13.57
N TYR A 13 -17.97 10.84 -13.15
CA TYR A 13 -17.57 11.53 -11.92
C TYR A 13 -17.50 13.06 -12.13
N ARG A 14 -17.49 13.82 -11.04
CA ARG A 14 -17.36 15.28 -10.98
C ARG A 14 -16.70 15.65 -9.66
N ASP A 15 -15.61 16.40 -9.71
CA ASP A 15 -14.92 16.86 -8.50
C ASP A 15 -15.81 17.77 -7.64
N GLY A 16 -15.61 17.76 -6.32
CA GLY A 16 -16.41 18.47 -5.31
C GLY A 16 -17.87 18.02 -5.14
N GLU A 17 -18.44 17.36 -6.15
CA GLU A 17 -19.77 16.75 -6.11
C GLU A 17 -19.71 15.30 -5.66
N ASN A 18 -19.07 14.46 -6.46
CA ASN A 18 -19.15 13.00 -6.37
C ASN A 18 -17.81 12.28 -6.43
N MET A 19 -16.75 13.06 -6.62
CA MET A 19 -15.37 12.72 -6.41
C MET A 19 -14.80 13.76 -5.44
N PHE A 20 -13.97 13.32 -4.49
CA PHE A 20 -13.38 14.21 -3.49
C PHE A 20 -11.92 13.87 -3.25
N GLY A 21 -11.07 14.90 -3.19
CA GLY A 21 -9.68 14.78 -2.74
C GLY A 21 -9.58 14.71 -1.21
N ALA A 22 -8.85 13.72 -0.71
CA ALA A 22 -8.45 13.59 0.69
C ALA A 22 -6.99 14.02 0.84
N ASN A 23 -6.76 15.31 1.07
CA ASN A 23 -5.43 15.87 1.33
C ASN A 23 -4.99 15.56 2.77
N TYR A 24 -3.68 15.35 2.94
CA TYR A 24 -3.01 15.10 4.22
C TYR A 24 -1.58 15.63 4.17
N ASP A 25 -0.98 15.87 5.34
CA ASP A 25 0.42 16.27 5.43
C ASP A 25 1.32 15.03 5.34
N PHE A 26 1.85 14.81 4.13
CA PHE A 26 2.69 13.66 3.81
C PHE A 26 3.99 13.58 4.62
N ARG A 27 4.36 14.59 5.40
CA ARG A 27 5.54 14.58 6.28
C ARG A 27 5.32 13.73 7.54
N TYR A 28 4.05 13.53 7.92
CA TYR A 28 3.66 12.83 9.14
C TYR A 28 3.21 11.39 8.85
N ALA A 29 3.24 10.57 9.89
CA ALA A 29 2.83 9.17 9.87
C ALA A 29 2.17 8.81 11.20
N ALA A 30 1.46 7.69 11.22
CA ALA A 30 0.97 7.08 12.44
C ALA A 30 2.09 6.86 13.46
N ALA A 31 1.75 7.00 14.74
CA ALA A 31 2.54 6.57 15.88
C ALA A 31 1.80 5.43 16.63
N PRO A 32 2.51 4.67 17.49
CA PRO A 32 1.88 3.61 18.29
C PRO A 32 0.83 4.19 19.26
N PRO A 33 -0.18 3.40 19.67
CA PRO A 33 -1.17 3.84 20.66
C PRO A 33 -0.52 4.41 21.93
N GLY A 34 -1.06 5.52 22.43
CA GLY A 34 -0.52 6.24 23.58
C GLY A 34 0.64 7.20 23.28
N GLN A 35 1.14 7.25 22.04
CA GLN A 35 2.07 8.29 21.60
C GLN A 35 1.37 9.33 20.70
N PRO A 36 1.65 10.64 20.86
CA PRO A 36 1.00 11.68 20.07
C PRO A 36 1.44 11.66 18.60
N SER A 37 0.49 11.87 17.67
CA SER A 37 0.76 12.19 16.27
C SER A 37 -0.28 13.19 15.72
N GLU A 38 -0.40 14.35 16.39
CA GLU A 38 -1.50 15.31 16.25
C GLU A 38 -1.89 15.66 14.80
N VAL A 39 -0.91 15.94 13.93
CA VAL A 39 -1.18 16.28 12.52
C VAL A 39 -1.80 15.09 11.78
N PHE A 40 -1.25 13.89 11.99
CA PHE A 40 -1.75 12.66 11.38
C PHE A 40 -3.16 12.31 11.90
N ASP A 41 -3.39 12.39 13.22
CA ASP A 41 -4.70 12.12 13.82
C ASP A 41 -5.75 13.18 13.43
N SER A 42 -5.32 14.41 13.16
CA SER A 42 -6.14 15.49 12.58
C SER A 42 -6.54 15.16 11.13
N ASP A 43 -5.60 14.69 10.30
CA ASP A 43 -5.88 14.27 8.93
C ASP A 43 -6.79 13.04 8.86
N LEU A 44 -6.60 12.04 9.72
CA LEU A 44 -7.53 10.92 9.84
C LEU A 44 -8.96 11.38 10.21
N SER A 45 -9.07 12.41 11.04
CA SER A 45 -10.36 13.00 11.41
C SER A 45 -11.01 13.73 10.23
N ARG A 46 -10.25 14.52 9.46
CA ARG A 46 -10.72 15.14 8.21
C ARG A 46 -11.21 14.10 7.19
N ILE A 47 -10.50 12.97 7.08
CA ILE A 47 -10.89 11.87 6.16
C ILE A 47 -12.20 11.21 6.60
N ARG A 48 -12.37 10.96 7.91
CA ARG A 48 -13.65 10.47 8.47
C ARG A 48 -14.80 11.41 8.13
N ASP A 49 -14.64 12.71 8.38
CA ASP A 49 -15.66 13.72 8.09
C ASP A 49 -15.99 13.78 6.60
N LEU A 50 -14.97 13.66 5.73
CA LEU A 50 -15.14 13.63 4.28
C LEU A 50 -15.89 12.38 3.79
N VAL A 51 -15.57 11.19 4.32
CA VAL A 51 -16.29 9.94 4.00
C VAL A 51 -17.77 10.05 4.40
N GLU A 52 -18.05 10.59 5.59
CA GLU A 52 -19.42 10.80 6.03
C GLU A 52 -20.15 11.88 5.22
N HIS A 53 -19.48 12.98 4.87
CA HIS A 53 -20.03 14.01 4.00
C HIS A 53 -20.37 13.46 2.61
N ALA A 54 -19.45 12.71 2.00
CA ALA A 54 -19.64 12.08 0.70
C ALA A 54 -20.78 11.05 0.71
N SER A 55 -20.92 10.27 1.79
CA SER A 55 -22.04 9.36 2.00
C SER A 55 -23.37 10.11 2.15
N ARG A 56 -23.44 11.16 2.99
CA ARG A 56 -24.64 12.01 3.16
C ARG A 56 -25.07 12.64 1.83
N LYS A 57 -24.16 13.23 1.06
CA LYS A 57 -24.40 13.76 -0.31
C LYS A 57 -24.81 12.68 -1.32
N ASN A 58 -24.67 11.39 -1.00
CA ASN A 58 -25.04 10.26 -1.85
C ASN A 58 -26.30 9.51 -1.36
N GLY A 59 -27.11 10.12 -0.49
CA GLY A 59 -28.29 9.47 0.09
C GLY A 59 -27.93 8.31 1.03
N GLY A 60 -26.86 8.47 1.81
CA GLY A 60 -26.38 7.47 2.78
C GLY A 60 -25.65 6.26 2.18
N LYS A 61 -25.37 6.26 0.87
CA LYS A 61 -24.69 5.16 0.20
C LYS A 61 -23.18 5.16 0.51
N PRO A 62 -22.57 3.99 0.78
CA PRO A 62 -21.15 3.89 1.10
C PRO A 62 -20.24 4.30 -0.06
N VAL A 63 -19.06 4.81 0.28
CA VAL A 63 -18.07 5.36 -0.66
C VAL A 63 -17.11 4.29 -1.19
N ILE A 64 -16.55 4.50 -2.38
CA ILE A 64 -15.32 3.82 -2.80
C ILE A 64 -14.14 4.68 -2.37
N PHE A 65 -13.20 4.09 -1.63
CA PHE A 65 -11.99 4.76 -1.16
C PHE A 65 -10.82 4.36 -2.05
N VAL A 66 -10.03 5.31 -2.53
CA VAL A 66 -8.89 5.08 -3.43
C VAL A 66 -7.64 5.72 -2.86
N SER A 67 -6.54 4.97 -2.85
CA SER A 67 -5.22 5.43 -2.41
C SER A 67 -4.16 5.10 -3.45
N HIS A 68 -3.05 5.85 -3.41
CA HIS A 68 -1.85 5.56 -4.19
C HIS A 68 -0.60 5.66 -3.31
N ALA A 69 0.37 4.76 -3.50
CA ALA A 69 1.67 4.77 -2.82
C ALA A 69 1.52 4.88 -1.28
N PHE A 70 2.25 5.82 -0.65
CA PHE A 70 2.17 6.10 0.79
C PHE A 70 0.77 6.52 1.28
N GLY A 71 -0.11 7.01 0.39
CA GLY A 71 -1.52 7.20 0.72
C GLY A 71 -2.23 5.88 1.07
N GLY A 72 -1.70 4.74 0.60
CA GLY A 72 -2.12 3.40 0.97
C GLY A 72 -1.82 3.05 2.43
N TYR A 73 -0.63 3.39 2.92
CA TYR A 73 -0.29 3.27 4.35
C TYR A 73 -1.26 4.09 5.22
N LEU A 74 -1.47 5.36 4.86
CA LEU A 74 -2.40 6.23 5.60
C LEU A 74 -3.85 5.72 5.55
N ALA A 75 -4.29 5.19 4.40
CA ALA A 75 -5.60 4.57 4.26
C ALA A 75 -5.75 3.27 5.09
N LEU A 76 -4.70 2.45 5.18
CA LEU A 76 -4.69 1.26 6.05
C LEU A 76 -4.76 1.66 7.53
N GLU A 77 -4.03 2.68 7.96
CA GLU A 77 -4.12 3.19 9.34
C GLU A 77 -5.45 3.89 9.66
N PHE A 78 -6.02 4.62 8.69
CA PHE A 78 -7.36 5.17 8.79
C PHE A 78 -8.40 4.07 9.05
N LEU A 79 -8.32 2.99 8.26
CA LEU A 79 -9.22 1.86 8.40
C LEU A 79 -8.93 1.09 9.70
N SER A 80 -7.67 0.79 10.03
CA SER A 80 -7.27 0.01 11.21
C SER A 80 -7.77 0.64 12.52
N ARG A 81 -7.79 1.98 12.59
CA ARG A 81 -8.26 2.80 13.73
C ARG A 81 -9.77 3.07 13.71
N SER A 82 -10.46 2.87 12.59
CA SER A 82 -11.90 3.10 12.48
C SER A 82 -12.73 1.93 13.03
N PRO A 83 -13.85 2.17 13.74
CA PRO A 83 -14.75 1.10 14.21
C PRO A 83 -15.19 0.19 13.07
N LEU A 84 -15.21 -1.13 13.29
CA LEU A 84 -15.55 -2.11 12.25
C LEU A 84 -16.95 -1.88 11.68
N SER A 85 -17.93 -1.60 12.54
CA SER A 85 -19.31 -1.26 12.16
C SER A 85 -19.41 0.03 11.34
N TRP A 86 -18.55 1.03 11.60
CA TRP A 86 -18.47 2.25 10.80
C TRP A 86 -17.93 1.94 9.40
N ARG A 87 -16.84 1.16 9.32
CA ARG A 87 -16.22 0.75 8.05
C ARG A 87 -17.16 -0.08 7.19
N GLN A 88 -17.74 -1.14 7.73
CA GLN A 88 -18.68 -2.01 7.01
C GLN A 88 -19.93 -1.26 6.52
N ARG A 89 -20.35 -0.20 7.22
CA ARG A 89 -21.48 0.65 6.81
C ARG A 89 -21.13 1.67 5.73
N LEU A 90 -19.94 2.27 5.78
CA LEU A 90 -19.60 3.47 4.99
C LEU A 90 -18.54 3.25 3.90
N ILE A 91 -17.72 2.20 3.98
CA ILE A 91 -16.71 1.85 2.98
C ILE A 91 -17.24 0.70 2.14
N LYS A 92 -17.61 1.00 0.90
CA LYS A 92 -18.11 0.01 -0.07
C LYS A 92 -16.99 -0.89 -0.57
N HIS A 93 -15.87 -0.26 -0.88
CA HIS A 93 -14.71 -0.90 -1.51
C HIS A 93 -13.48 -0.02 -1.28
N TYR A 94 -12.34 -0.65 -1.04
CA TYR A 94 -11.04 -0.01 -0.99
C TYR A 94 -10.22 -0.41 -2.22
N LEU A 95 -9.79 0.57 -3.02
CA LEU A 95 -8.95 0.40 -4.19
C LEU A 95 -7.55 0.93 -3.87
N MET A 96 -6.63 0.03 -3.57
CA MET A 96 -5.26 0.35 -3.21
C MET A 96 -4.35 0.25 -4.42
N LEU A 97 -3.75 1.36 -4.84
CA LEU A 97 -2.91 1.45 -6.03
C LEU A 97 -1.44 1.56 -5.62
N SER A 98 -0.58 0.69 -6.14
CA SER A 98 0.87 0.68 -5.90
C SER A 98 1.23 0.78 -4.41
N MET A 99 0.74 -0.15 -3.59
CA MET A 99 1.18 -0.35 -2.21
C MET A 99 1.17 -1.85 -1.87
N GLY A 100 2.06 -2.27 -0.97
CA GLY A 100 2.15 -3.63 -0.44
C GLY A 100 2.27 -3.63 1.09
N ASP A 101 2.93 -4.66 1.63
CA ASP A 101 3.36 -4.73 3.02
C ASP A 101 4.89 -4.78 3.05
N GLY A 102 5.50 -3.98 3.92
CA GLY A 102 6.93 -4.09 4.22
C GLY A 102 7.82 -2.91 3.82
N GLY A 103 7.32 -1.85 3.18
CA GLY A 103 8.16 -0.70 2.78
C GLY A 103 9.19 -1.04 1.70
N ASP A 104 10.07 -0.11 1.33
CA ASP A 104 10.85 -0.21 0.09
C ASP A 104 12.34 0.08 0.25
N VAL A 105 13.19 -0.71 -0.42
CA VAL A 105 14.65 -0.52 -0.42
C VAL A 105 15.07 0.81 -1.06
N VAL A 106 14.28 1.35 -1.99
CA VAL A 106 14.55 2.67 -2.59
C VAL A 106 14.49 3.83 -1.56
N ILE A 107 13.78 3.64 -0.44
CA ILE A 107 13.76 4.60 0.67
C ILE A 107 15.09 4.58 1.44
N LEU A 108 15.76 3.42 1.55
CA LEU A 108 17.10 3.33 2.12
C LEU A 108 18.11 4.13 1.30
N ARG A 109 18.06 4.04 -0.04
CA ARG A 109 18.89 4.86 -0.93
C ARG A 109 18.67 6.34 -0.69
N THR A 110 17.42 6.74 -0.56
CA THR A 110 17.00 8.13 -0.33
C THR A 110 17.48 8.68 1.03
N ILE A 111 17.41 7.86 2.08
CA ILE A 111 17.89 8.22 3.42
C ILE A 111 19.42 8.18 3.52
N ALA A 112 20.09 7.34 2.73
CA ALA A 112 21.55 7.25 2.69
C ALA A 112 22.19 8.41 1.89
N SER A 113 21.75 8.63 0.65
CA SER A 113 22.39 9.52 -0.32
C SER A 113 22.43 10.99 0.12
N ALA A 114 23.55 11.43 0.70
CA ALA A 114 23.77 12.83 1.05
C ALA A 114 23.61 13.79 -0.15
N ASN A 115 23.95 13.31 -1.35
CA ASN A 115 23.77 13.99 -2.63
C ASN A 115 22.89 13.17 -3.57
N ALA A 116 21.59 13.08 -3.30
CA ALA A 116 20.64 12.96 -4.40
C ALA A 116 20.71 14.24 -5.23
N GLY A 117 21.06 14.13 -6.53
CA GLY A 117 21.07 15.26 -7.46
C GLY A 117 19.69 15.92 -7.55
N PRO A 118 19.58 17.13 -8.15
CA PRO A 118 18.39 17.97 -8.06
C PRO A 118 17.12 17.24 -8.49
N SER A 119 16.35 16.81 -7.48
CA SER A 119 15.07 16.15 -7.65
C SER A 119 13.97 17.20 -7.55
N SER A 120 13.02 17.13 -8.48
CA SER A 120 11.78 17.93 -8.41
C SER A 120 10.88 17.51 -7.23
N ASN A 121 11.11 16.35 -6.64
CA ASN A 121 10.43 15.89 -5.45
C ASN A 121 11.35 16.00 -4.22
N VAL A 122 10.93 16.86 -3.27
CA VAL A 122 11.65 17.17 -2.03
C VAL A 122 11.88 15.96 -1.12
N LEU A 123 11.10 14.88 -1.29
CA LEU A 123 11.27 13.60 -0.58
C LEU A 123 12.52 12.82 -1.01
N PHE A 124 13.30 13.27 -1.99
CA PHE A 124 14.57 12.64 -2.33
C PHE A 124 15.79 13.31 -1.71
N TYR A 125 15.64 14.48 -1.05
CA TYR A 125 16.74 15.07 -0.29
C TYR A 125 16.88 14.37 1.06
N ALA A 126 18.10 13.92 1.38
CA ALA A 126 18.37 13.10 2.55
C ALA A 126 17.95 13.78 3.87
N ASN A 127 18.35 15.04 4.08
CA ASN A 127 18.02 15.79 5.30
C ASN A 127 16.51 16.03 5.44
N THR A 128 15.83 16.38 4.35
CA THR A 128 14.36 16.52 4.32
C THR A 128 13.69 15.20 4.69
N SER A 129 14.13 14.10 4.09
CA SER A 129 13.57 12.75 4.32
C SER A 129 13.74 12.29 5.77
N ARG A 130 14.92 12.50 6.36
CA ARG A 130 15.24 12.18 7.76
C ARG A 130 14.49 13.06 8.78
N SER A 131 13.99 14.22 8.34
CA SER A 131 13.15 15.09 9.17
C SER A 131 11.69 14.64 9.23
N PHE A 132 11.22 13.87 8.24
CA PHE A 132 9.84 13.41 8.14
C PHE A 132 9.65 12.01 8.77
N ALA A 133 8.43 11.74 9.23
CA ALA A 133 8.06 10.44 9.77
C ALA A 133 7.67 9.43 8.67
N SER A 134 7.24 9.90 7.49
CA SER A 134 6.76 9.04 6.40
C SER A 134 7.85 8.17 5.75
N PRO A 135 9.10 8.63 5.48
CA PRO A 135 10.13 7.74 4.95
C PRO A 135 10.51 6.67 5.98
N LEU A 136 10.49 6.98 7.27
CA LEU A 136 10.76 6.01 8.33
C LEU A 136 9.68 4.93 8.43
N ALA A 137 8.41 5.27 8.16
CA ALA A 137 7.31 4.31 8.09
C ALA A 137 7.34 3.44 6.81
N ALA A 138 7.99 3.92 5.75
CA ALA A 138 8.20 3.23 4.48
C ALA A 138 9.54 2.49 4.38
N LEU A 139 10.29 2.38 5.48
CA LEU A 139 11.52 1.57 5.54
C LEU A 139 11.23 0.07 5.44
N ALA A 140 12.17 -0.67 4.85
CA ALA A 140 12.11 -2.11 4.66
C ALA A 140 11.89 -2.87 5.99
N SER A 141 10.82 -3.64 6.06
CA SER A 141 10.33 -4.31 7.27
C SER A 141 11.01 -5.67 7.48
N PRO A 142 11.45 -6.00 8.71
CA PRO A 142 11.95 -7.32 9.05
C PRO A 142 10.96 -8.46 8.80
N ARG A 143 9.64 -8.17 8.81
CA ARG A 143 8.60 -9.17 8.48
C ARG A 143 8.69 -9.68 7.05
N VAL A 144 9.21 -8.86 6.13
CA VAL A 144 9.18 -9.12 4.68
C VAL A 144 10.56 -9.45 4.17
N PHE A 145 11.53 -8.57 4.40
CA PHE A 145 12.89 -8.74 3.88
C PHE A 145 13.80 -9.60 4.78
N GLY A 146 13.42 -9.83 6.04
CA GLY A 146 14.16 -10.66 6.97
C GLY A 146 15.65 -10.31 7.05
N HIS A 147 16.49 -11.34 6.87
CA HIS A 147 17.96 -11.23 6.86
C HIS A 147 18.57 -10.97 5.47
N ALA A 148 17.76 -10.63 4.44
CA ALA A 148 18.31 -10.27 3.13
C ALA A 148 19.23 -9.03 3.27
N PRO A 149 20.46 -9.04 2.71
CA PRO A 149 21.35 -7.90 2.81
C PRO A 149 20.86 -6.79 1.86
N LEU A 150 20.24 -5.77 2.43
CA LEU A 150 19.62 -4.63 1.74
C LEU A 150 20.63 -3.52 1.46
N VAL A 151 21.58 -3.31 2.39
CA VAL A 151 22.73 -2.42 2.20
C VAL A 151 24.00 -3.20 2.49
N VAL A 152 24.98 -3.09 1.60
CA VAL A 152 26.26 -3.82 1.67
C VAL A 152 27.41 -2.82 1.60
N THR A 153 28.34 -2.90 2.55
CA THR A 153 29.66 -2.26 2.47
C THR A 153 30.76 -3.33 2.48
N ARG A 154 32.04 -2.93 2.41
CA ARG A 154 33.16 -3.88 2.60
C ARG A 154 33.14 -4.53 3.98
N ASP A 155 32.73 -3.79 5.01
CA ASP A 155 32.94 -4.17 6.42
C ASP A 155 31.65 -4.64 7.12
N LYS A 156 30.46 -4.27 6.60
CA LYS A 156 29.17 -4.57 7.23
C LYS A 156 28.05 -4.72 6.20
N ASN A 157 27.21 -5.73 6.41
CA ASN A 157 25.93 -5.90 5.72
C ASN A 157 24.80 -5.51 6.68
N TYR A 158 23.79 -4.83 6.15
CA TYR A 158 22.60 -4.43 6.89
C TYR A 158 21.38 -5.09 6.26
N SER A 159 20.70 -5.94 7.01
CA SER A 159 19.36 -6.41 6.67
C SER A 159 18.29 -5.47 7.23
N ALA A 160 17.02 -5.85 7.12
CA ALA A 160 15.93 -5.08 7.72
C ALA A 160 16.02 -5.02 9.26
N PHE A 161 16.70 -5.99 9.91
CA PHE A 161 16.93 -5.98 11.35
C PHE A 161 17.98 -4.93 11.78
N GLU A 162 19.01 -4.69 10.98
CA GLU A 162 20.10 -3.75 11.29
C GLU A 162 19.84 -2.32 10.80
N LEU A 163 18.61 -1.97 10.40
CA LEU A 163 18.31 -0.60 9.93
C LEU A 163 18.48 0.48 11.00
N SER A 164 18.34 0.14 12.28
CA SER A 164 18.68 1.06 13.38
C SER A 164 20.16 1.41 13.41
N ASP A 165 21.01 0.41 13.17
CA ASP A 165 22.45 0.59 13.09
C ASP A 165 22.79 1.40 11.84
N LEU A 166 22.24 1.04 10.68
CA LEU A 166 22.44 1.79 9.43
C LEU A 166 22.11 3.27 9.60
N LEU A 167 20.99 3.61 10.23
CA LEU A 167 20.59 5.00 10.50
C LEU A 167 21.60 5.73 11.41
N SER A 168 22.26 4.99 12.31
CA SER A 168 23.31 5.53 13.20
C SER A 168 24.64 5.68 12.46
N ASP A 169 25.05 4.66 11.69
CA ASP A 169 26.27 4.59 10.88
C ASP A 169 26.24 5.61 9.70
N LEU A 170 25.04 6.00 9.25
CA LEU A 170 24.82 7.13 8.33
C LEU A 170 25.08 8.51 8.96
N GLY A 171 25.24 8.61 10.29
CA GLY A 171 25.41 9.85 11.03
C GLY A 171 24.13 10.46 11.61
N PHE A 172 23.06 9.67 11.79
CA PHE A 172 21.77 10.14 12.31
C PHE A 172 21.29 9.38 13.56
N PRO A 173 22.06 9.42 14.67
CA PRO A 173 21.71 8.72 15.90
C PRO A 173 20.34 9.12 16.48
N ASP A 174 19.84 10.34 16.21
CA ASP A 174 18.50 10.78 16.63
C ASP A 174 17.35 10.26 15.75
N VAL A 175 17.66 9.67 14.58
CA VAL A 175 16.66 9.07 13.68
C VAL A 175 16.38 7.61 14.05
N ALA A 176 17.41 6.86 14.46
CA ALA A 176 17.28 5.45 14.81
C ALA A 176 16.24 5.18 15.95
N PRO A 177 16.22 5.93 17.08
CA PRO A 177 15.17 5.80 18.09
C PRO A 177 13.77 6.17 17.58
N ARG A 178 13.66 7.12 16.64
CA ARG A 178 12.36 7.48 16.02
C ARG A 178 11.85 6.35 15.14
N TYR A 179 12.72 5.72 14.35
CA TYR A 179 12.37 4.52 13.59
C TYR A 179 11.90 3.38 14.53
N LEU A 180 12.75 2.97 15.48
CA LEU A 180 12.48 1.84 16.37
C LEU A 180 11.25 2.04 17.28
N ARG A 181 11.05 3.23 17.85
CA ARG A 181 10.00 3.46 18.87
C ARG A 181 8.69 3.99 18.29
N ARG A 182 8.66 4.42 17.02
CA ARG A 182 7.47 5.05 16.41
C ARG A 182 7.06 4.41 15.09
N ALA A 183 7.96 4.33 14.13
CA ALA A 183 7.63 3.85 12.79
C ALA A 183 7.50 2.32 12.74
N LEU A 184 8.55 1.60 13.12
CA LEU A 184 8.62 0.14 13.02
C LEU A 184 7.46 -0.60 13.73
N PRO A 185 7.02 -0.22 14.94
CA PRO A 185 5.91 -0.92 15.60
C PRO A 185 4.57 -0.74 14.88
N VAL A 186 4.37 0.37 14.15
CA VAL A 186 3.16 0.58 13.34
C VAL A 186 3.24 -0.21 12.04
N THR A 187 4.38 -0.18 11.33
CA THR A 187 4.57 -0.97 10.10
C THR A 187 4.42 -2.47 10.37
N LEU A 188 4.97 -2.99 11.47
CA LEU A 188 4.74 -4.37 11.93
C LEU A 188 3.29 -4.63 12.37
N GLY A 189 2.53 -3.59 12.74
CA GLY A 189 1.12 -3.66 13.09
C GLY A 189 0.14 -3.65 11.91
N ILE A 190 0.61 -3.49 10.66
CA ILE A 190 -0.23 -3.54 9.47
C ILE A 190 -0.97 -4.88 9.38
N ARG A 191 -2.28 -4.81 9.11
CA ARG A 191 -3.25 -5.91 9.09
C ARG A 191 -4.28 -5.71 7.97
N ALA A 192 -5.12 -6.71 7.74
CA ALA A 192 -6.17 -6.61 6.72
C ALA A 192 -7.15 -5.44 7.00
N PRO A 193 -7.67 -4.77 5.95
CA PRO A 193 -8.49 -3.57 6.11
C PRO A 193 -9.94 -3.86 6.57
N LEU A 194 -10.37 -5.12 6.54
CA LEU A 194 -11.71 -5.64 6.90
C LEU A 194 -12.86 -4.98 6.12
N VAL A 195 -12.56 -4.64 4.85
CA VAL A 195 -13.51 -4.14 3.85
C VAL A 195 -13.20 -4.79 2.49
N PRO A 196 -14.17 -4.87 1.55
CA PRO A 196 -13.91 -5.36 0.20
C PRO A 196 -12.76 -4.59 -0.44
N THR A 197 -11.69 -5.29 -0.84
CA THR A 197 -10.44 -4.64 -1.26
C THR A 197 -9.99 -5.14 -2.63
N THR A 198 -9.56 -4.22 -3.50
CA THR A 198 -8.77 -4.55 -4.70
C THR A 198 -7.43 -3.84 -4.60
N THR A 199 -6.34 -4.60 -4.72
CA THR A 199 -5.00 -4.04 -4.85
C THR A 199 -4.57 -4.10 -6.31
N VAL A 200 -3.98 -3.04 -6.83
CA VAL A 200 -3.51 -2.94 -8.23
C VAL A 200 -2.07 -2.44 -8.22
N VAL A 201 -1.14 -3.21 -8.80
CA VAL A 201 0.30 -2.89 -8.77
C VAL A 201 0.93 -3.17 -10.14
N GLY A 202 1.95 -2.39 -10.48
CA GLY A 202 2.85 -2.70 -11.60
C GLY A 202 3.72 -3.93 -11.33
N VAL A 203 4.12 -4.65 -12.38
CA VAL A 203 5.10 -5.74 -12.34
C VAL A 203 5.92 -5.77 -13.63
N GLY A 204 7.05 -6.47 -13.65
CA GLY A 204 7.91 -6.64 -14.82
C GLY A 204 8.96 -5.55 -15.00
N LEU A 205 9.17 -4.67 -14.02
CA LEU A 205 10.13 -3.57 -14.07
C LEU A 205 11.21 -3.72 -12.98
N PRO A 206 12.49 -3.42 -13.28
CA PRO A 206 13.57 -3.52 -12.30
C PRO A 206 13.37 -2.58 -11.10
N SER A 207 13.16 -3.14 -9.92
CA SER A 207 13.05 -2.42 -8.64
C SER A 207 14.25 -2.74 -7.73
N PRO A 208 14.86 -1.75 -7.04
CA PRO A 208 16.03 -1.97 -6.19
C PRO A 208 15.79 -2.99 -5.09
N VAL A 209 16.63 -4.02 -4.96
CA VAL A 209 16.63 -4.99 -3.84
C VAL A 209 17.85 -4.88 -2.94
N ARG A 210 18.98 -4.37 -3.46
CA ARG A 210 20.21 -4.19 -2.70
C ARG A 210 20.99 -2.97 -3.17
N LEU A 211 21.60 -2.28 -2.21
CA LEU A 211 22.43 -1.08 -2.40
C LEU A 211 23.84 -1.37 -1.91
N THR A 212 24.83 -1.38 -2.80
CA THR A 212 26.22 -1.64 -2.44
C THR A 212 27.04 -0.35 -2.45
N TYR A 213 27.53 0.02 -1.26
CA TYR A 213 28.46 1.12 -0.99
C TYR A 213 29.80 0.52 -0.56
N TRP A 214 30.54 -0.06 -1.50
CA TRP A 214 31.69 -0.93 -1.20
C TRP A 214 32.81 -0.23 -0.41
N ASP A 215 32.98 1.07 -0.58
CA ASP A 215 33.94 1.90 0.15
C ASP A 215 33.37 2.51 1.44
N GLY A 216 32.13 2.20 1.81
CA GLY A 216 31.44 2.77 2.98
C GLY A 216 30.97 4.22 2.80
N ASP A 217 31.20 4.82 1.63
CA ASP A 217 30.86 6.22 1.37
C ASP A 217 29.40 6.36 0.91
N PHE A 218 28.49 6.51 1.87
CA PHE A 218 27.07 6.75 1.62
C PHE A 218 26.75 8.08 0.91
N GLY A 219 27.76 8.96 0.73
CA GLY A 219 27.64 10.17 -0.09
C GLY A 219 27.65 9.90 -1.60
N LYS A 220 28.13 8.71 -2.03
CA LYS A 220 28.18 8.29 -3.44
C LYS A 220 26.87 7.68 -3.93
N VAL A 221 26.78 7.47 -5.24
CA VAL A 221 25.73 6.64 -5.85
C VAL A 221 26.12 5.16 -5.64
N PRO A 222 25.27 4.33 -5.00
CA PRO A 222 25.56 2.91 -4.81
C PRO A 222 25.47 2.15 -6.12
N GLN A 223 26.11 0.99 -6.18
CA GLN A 223 25.72 -0.05 -7.14
C GLN A 223 24.35 -0.60 -6.71
N VAL A 224 23.42 -0.73 -7.65
CA VAL A 224 22.04 -1.15 -7.37
C VAL A 224 21.76 -2.49 -8.04
N GLU A 225 21.47 -3.50 -7.24
CA GLU A 225 20.89 -4.77 -7.69
C GLU A 225 19.37 -4.60 -7.74
N ASN A 226 18.72 -5.12 -8.78
CA ASN A 226 17.29 -4.99 -9.00
C ASN A 226 16.65 -6.36 -9.24
N ASP A 227 15.40 -6.50 -8.83
CA ASP A 227 14.53 -7.66 -9.08
C ASP A 227 13.14 -7.17 -9.57
N ASP A 228 12.17 -8.07 -9.72
CA ASP A 228 10.82 -7.75 -10.18
C ASP A 228 10.08 -6.74 -9.28
N GLY A 229 9.25 -5.91 -9.90
CA GLY A 229 8.50 -4.85 -9.26
C GLY A 229 7.92 -3.84 -10.25
N ASP A 230 7.59 -2.64 -9.74
CA ASP A 230 7.00 -1.54 -10.51
C ASP A 230 8.01 -0.40 -10.83
N GLY A 231 9.31 -0.65 -10.66
CA GLY A 231 10.38 0.35 -10.78
C GLY A 231 10.60 1.20 -9.52
N PHE A 232 9.85 0.94 -8.45
CA PHE A 232 10.04 1.58 -7.13
C PHE A 232 9.94 0.56 -6.00
N MET A 233 8.83 -0.17 -5.93
CA MET A 233 8.56 -1.23 -4.95
C MET A 233 8.93 -2.61 -5.51
N ASN A 234 9.33 -3.53 -4.64
CA ASN A 234 9.64 -4.92 -5.00
C ASN A 234 8.37 -5.78 -5.06
N PHE A 235 8.31 -6.78 -5.95
CA PHE A 235 7.16 -7.70 -6.00
C PHE A 235 6.99 -8.53 -4.70
N GLU A 236 8.05 -8.67 -3.91
CA GLU A 236 8.01 -9.30 -2.59
C GLU A 236 7.06 -8.56 -1.62
N VAL A 237 7.01 -7.21 -1.63
CA VAL A 237 6.10 -6.44 -0.74
C VAL A 237 4.63 -6.65 -1.12
N VAL A 238 4.36 -6.89 -2.40
CA VAL A 238 3.02 -7.21 -2.93
C VAL A 238 2.63 -8.64 -2.55
N SER A 239 3.60 -9.56 -2.53
CA SER A 239 3.41 -10.95 -2.13
C SER A 239 3.17 -11.09 -0.63
N ALA A 240 3.93 -10.37 0.20
CA ALA A 240 3.69 -10.26 1.64
C ALA A 240 2.29 -9.69 1.94
N TRP A 241 1.87 -8.65 1.21
CA TRP A 241 0.53 -8.08 1.36
C TRP A 241 -0.59 -9.09 1.04
N ARG A 242 -0.44 -9.86 -0.04
CA ARG A 242 -1.37 -10.96 -0.35
C ARG A 242 -1.49 -11.91 0.84
N THR A 243 -0.36 -12.34 1.41
CA THR A 243 -0.33 -13.24 2.57
C THR A 243 -1.00 -12.63 3.81
N VAL A 244 -0.77 -11.35 4.11
CA VAL A 244 -1.43 -10.64 5.22
C VAL A 244 -2.96 -10.63 5.08
N ILE A 245 -3.46 -10.40 3.85
CA ILE A 245 -4.90 -10.39 3.59
C ILE A 245 -5.51 -11.80 3.54
N GLU A 246 -4.88 -12.76 2.86
CA GLU A 246 -5.45 -14.10 2.65
C GLU A 246 -5.44 -14.96 3.92
N ASN A 247 -4.59 -14.61 4.90
CA ASN A 247 -4.55 -15.26 6.22
C ASN A 247 -5.51 -14.65 7.26
N ASP A 248 -6.17 -13.52 6.98
CA ASP A 248 -7.13 -12.89 7.89
C ASP A 248 -8.55 -13.47 7.64
N PRO A 249 -9.13 -14.24 8.58
CA PRO A 249 -10.40 -14.92 8.35
C PRO A 249 -11.61 -13.97 8.33
N ASP A 250 -11.47 -12.76 8.86
CA ASP A 250 -12.53 -11.73 8.85
C ASP A 250 -12.47 -10.85 7.58
N GLN A 251 -11.39 -10.95 6.81
CA GLN A 251 -11.24 -10.25 5.54
C GLN A 251 -12.09 -10.93 4.46
N GLY A 252 -13.15 -10.24 4.02
CA GLY A 252 -14.08 -10.73 3.00
C GLY A 252 -13.51 -10.72 1.57
N TYR A 253 -14.07 -9.89 0.69
CA TYR A 253 -13.60 -9.84 -0.70
C TYR A 253 -12.17 -9.28 -0.80
N PHE A 254 -11.28 -10.00 -1.48
CA PHE A 254 -9.99 -9.51 -1.96
C PHE A 254 -9.80 -9.80 -3.45
N LYS A 255 -9.06 -8.93 -4.13
CA LYS A 255 -8.51 -9.18 -5.47
C LYS A 255 -7.20 -8.43 -5.66
N LEU A 256 -6.16 -9.14 -6.08
CA LEU A 256 -4.91 -8.55 -6.58
C LEU A 256 -4.94 -8.51 -8.12
N ILE A 257 -4.61 -7.35 -8.69
CA ILE A 257 -4.45 -7.13 -10.14
C ILE A 257 -3.00 -6.71 -10.38
N LEU A 258 -2.28 -7.51 -11.15
CA LEU A 258 -0.93 -7.18 -11.60
C LEU A 258 -1.01 -6.56 -13.00
N LEU A 259 -0.25 -5.48 -13.22
CA LEU A 259 -0.19 -4.74 -14.47
C LEU A 259 1.23 -4.86 -15.05
N PRO A 260 1.46 -5.75 -16.04
CA PRO A 260 2.78 -5.91 -16.65
C PRO A 260 3.27 -4.63 -17.31
N ASN A 261 4.54 -4.30 -17.10
CA ASN A 261 5.27 -3.16 -17.65
C ASN A 261 4.63 -1.79 -17.33
N VAL A 262 3.97 -1.66 -16.18
CA VAL A 262 3.42 -0.40 -15.67
C VAL A 262 4.26 0.06 -14.49
N THR A 263 4.68 1.33 -14.49
CA THR A 263 5.49 1.89 -13.40
C THR A 263 4.65 2.16 -12.15
N HIS A 264 5.33 2.35 -11.01
CA HIS A 264 4.73 2.72 -9.73
C HIS A 264 3.71 3.87 -9.83
N TYR A 265 4.07 4.92 -10.59
CA TYR A 265 3.22 6.06 -10.89
C TYR A 265 2.29 5.82 -12.10
N GLY A 266 2.73 4.99 -13.06
CA GLY A 266 1.96 4.55 -14.22
C GLY A 266 0.58 3.98 -13.87
N VAL A 267 0.42 3.33 -12.72
CA VAL A 267 -0.88 2.83 -12.24
C VAL A 267 -1.96 3.93 -12.16
N VAL A 268 -1.57 5.19 -11.94
CA VAL A 268 -2.48 6.36 -11.88
C VAL A 268 -2.36 7.32 -13.08
N SER A 269 -1.48 7.05 -14.05
CA SER A 269 -1.25 7.92 -15.22
C SER A 269 -1.32 7.25 -16.59
N ASP A 270 -1.12 5.93 -16.69
CA ASP A 270 -1.13 5.23 -17.97
C ASP A 270 -2.57 4.92 -18.42
N ASP A 271 -2.92 5.31 -19.65
CA ASP A 271 -4.25 5.06 -20.21
C ASP A 271 -4.64 3.57 -20.21
N LEU A 272 -3.67 2.66 -20.34
CA LEU A 272 -3.91 1.22 -20.27
C LEU A 272 -4.19 0.74 -18.84
N ALA A 273 -3.45 1.25 -17.85
CA ALA A 273 -3.69 0.96 -16.43
C ALA A 273 -5.06 1.50 -15.99
N LEU A 274 -5.35 2.76 -16.31
CA LEU A 274 -6.61 3.41 -15.97
C LEU A 274 -7.82 2.75 -16.64
N LYS A 275 -7.69 2.21 -17.86
CA LYS A 275 -8.72 1.36 -18.50
C LYS A 275 -9.03 0.10 -17.67
N ARG A 276 -8.02 -0.51 -17.01
CA ARG A 276 -8.20 -1.70 -16.14
C ARG A 276 -8.88 -1.37 -14.80
N LEU A 277 -8.89 -0.12 -14.36
CA LEU A 277 -9.59 0.31 -13.14
C LEU A 277 -11.10 0.48 -13.35
N ARG A 278 -11.55 0.84 -14.57
CA ARG A 278 -12.97 1.11 -14.89
C ARG A 278 -13.97 0.00 -14.47
N PRO A 279 -13.68 -1.32 -14.65
CA PRO A 279 -14.62 -2.39 -14.29
C PRO A 279 -14.89 -2.53 -12.78
N ILE A 280 -14.01 -2.00 -11.92
CA ILE A 280 -14.10 -2.15 -10.46
C ILE A 280 -15.36 -1.47 -9.89
N ARG A 281 -16.01 -0.59 -10.66
CA ARG A 281 -17.36 -0.05 -10.38
C ARG A 281 -18.45 -1.11 -10.15
N HIS A 282 -18.31 -2.33 -10.66
CA HIS A 282 -19.41 -3.30 -10.78
C HIS A 282 -19.33 -4.55 -9.89
N THR A 283 -18.23 -4.79 -9.18
CA THR A 283 -18.11 -5.98 -8.31
C THR A 283 -19.22 -5.98 -7.23
N PRO A 284 -20.07 -7.02 -7.15
CA PRO A 284 -21.09 -7.10 -6.11
C PRO A 284 -20.47 -7.47 -4.76
N ALA A 285 -20.97 -6.89 -3.67
CA ALA A 285 -20.59 -7.27 -2.30
C ALA A 285 -21.17 -8.65 -1.85
N ARG A 286 -21.55 -9.49 -2.82
CA ARG A 286 -22.03 -10.87 -2.65
C ARG A 286 -21.66 -11.69 -3.90
N LEU A 287 -20.45 -12.22 -3.89
CA LEU A 287 -20.17 -13.52 -4.49
C LEU A 287 -19.57 -14.38 -3.38
N ALA A 288 -20.27 -15.45 -3.02
CA ALA A 288 -19.73 -16.46 -2.12
C ALA A 288 -18.50 -17.12 -2.78
N HIS A 289 -17.54 -17.51 -1.94
CA HIS A 289 -16.30 -18.24 -2.25
C HIS A 289 -16.05 -18.56 -3.74
N PRO A 290 -15.13 -17.84 -4.40
CA PRO A 290 -14.46 -18.38 -5.57
C PRO A 290 -13.64 -19.59 -5.11
N GLN A 291 -13.99 -20.78 -5.59
CA GLN A 291 -13.13 -21.96 -5.50
C GLN A 291 -11.73 -21.60 -6.03
N PRO A 292 -10.63 -22.05 -5.39
CA PRO A 292 -9.29 -21.69 -5.82
C PRO A 292 -9.01 -22.23 -7.24
N GLN A 293 -8.83 -21.32 -8.19
CA GLN A 293 -8.36 -21.69 -9.52
C GLN A 293 -6.92 -22.20 -9.39
N ARG A 294 -6.71 -23.49 -9.65
CA ARG A 294 -5.38 -24.11 -9.69
C ARG A 294 -4.53 -23.44 -10.77
N VAL A 295 -3.62 -22.57 -10.36
CA VAL A 295 -2.50 -22.15 -11.21
C VAL A 295 -1.45 -23.26 -11.13
N VAL A 296 -1.33 -24.02 -12.21
CA VAL A 296 -0.25 -25.01 -12.37
C VAL A 296 0.98 -24.27 -12.89
N THR A 297 1.97 -24.07 -12.03
CA THR A 297 3.33 -23.69 -12.47
C THR A 297 4.18 -24.95 -12.60
N HIS A 298 4.83 -25.13 -13.74
CA HIS A 298 5.87 -26.15 -13.90
C HIS A 298 7.14 -25.68 -13.20
N SER A 299 7.63 -26.45 -12.23
CA SER A 299 8.99 -26.29 -11.70
C SER A 299 9.92 -27.27 -12.42
N ALA A 300 10.99 -26.75 -13.04
CA ALA A 300 12.02 -27.57 -13.66
C ALA A 300 12.88 -28.23 -12.57
N ARG A 301 12.95 -29.56 -12.63
CA ARG A 301 13.68 -30.38 -11.64
C ARG A 301 15.17 -30.10 -11.68
N HIS A 302 15.79 -29.95 -10.52
CA HIS A 302 17.10 -30.56 -10.24
C HIS A 302 16.94 -31.45 -9.01
N ALA A 303 17.60 -32.60 -9.02
CA ALA A 303 17.37 -33.67 -8.06
C ALA A 303 18.70 -34.24 -7.57
N CYS A 304 18.78 -34.59 -6.29
CA CYS A 304 19.36 -35.85 -5.82
C CYS A 304 18.99 -36.12 -4.33
N PRO A 305 19.06 -37.38 -3.85
CA PRO A 305 18.22 -37.86 -2.74
C PRO A 305 19.00 -38.37 -1.52
N LEU A 306 18.30 -38.68 -0.41
CA LEU A 306 18.65 -39.78 0.53
C LEU A 306 17.43 -40.19 1.40
N VAL A 307 17.13 -41.51 1.41
CA VAL A 307 16.66 -42.39 2.52
C VAL A 307 15.52 -41.86 3.43
N ALA A 308 14.27 -42.36 3.44
CA ALA A 308 13.67 -43.72 3.53
C ALA A 308 13.52 -44.30 4.97
N GLY A 309 12.27 -44.55 5.42
CA GLY A 309 11.97 -45.37 6.62
C GLY A 309 10.62 -45.11 7.33
N GLY A 310 9.63 -46.01 7.15
CA GLY A 310 8.55 -46.41 8.10
C GLY A 310 7.36 -45.44 8.37
N VAL A 311 6.06 -45.67 8.12
CA VAL A 311 5.14 -46.86 8.24
C VAL A 311 4.90 -47.21 9.73
N VAL A 312 3.85 -46.79 10.47
CA VAL A 312 2.36 -47.04 10.44
C VAL A 312 1.91 -47.33 11.91
N PRO A 313 0.63 -47.26 12.40
CA PRO A 313 -0.59 -46.51 12.02
C PRO A 313 -1.25 -45.71 13.20
N SER A 314 -2.42 -45.10 12.93
CA SER A 314 -3.38 -44.57 13.93
C SER A 314 -4.15 -45.65 14.71
N PRO A 315 -4.98 -45.25 15.70
CA PRO A 315 -6.39 -45.64 15.58
C PRO A 315 -7.43 -44.52 15.80
N THR A 316 -8.64 -44.82 15.33
CA THR A 316 -9.85 -44.00 15.22
C THR A 316 -10.61 -43.81 16.53
N LEU A 317 -11.39 -42.72 16.65
CA LEU A 317 -12.62 -42.70 17.45
C LEU A 317 -13.68 -41.81 16.75
N ALA A 318 -14.95 -42.18 16.84
CA ALA A 318 -16.02 -41.70 15.96
C ALA A 318 -17.34 -41.41 16.69
N ALA A 319 -18.23 -40.66 16.02
CA ALA A 319 -19.62 -40.35 16.39
C ALA A 319 -19.79 -39.42 17.63
N THR A 320 -20.85 -38.61 17.75
CA THR A 320 -22.23 -38.80 17.26
C THR A 320 -22.93 -37.46 16.97
N ALA A 321 -23.91 -37.44 16.06
CA ALA A 321 -24.78 -36.29 15.76
C ALA A 321 -26.26 -36.62 16.00
N LEU A 322 -27.08 -35.62 16.37
CA LEU A 322 -28.55 -35.68 16.55
C LEU A 322 -29.18 -34.27 16.23
N PRO A 323 -30.51 -34.10 16.06
CA PRO A 323 -31.06 -33.45 14.85
C PRO A 323 -31.88 -32.14 15.09
N PRO A 324 -32.35 -31.43 14.03
CA PRO A 324 -32.94 -30.08 14.12
C PRO A 324 -34.50 -30.04 14.07
N ARG A 325 -35.11 -28.89 14.45
CA ARG A 325 -36.53 -28.47 14.28
C ARG A 325 -36.73 -26.99 14.74
N PRO A 326 -37.81 -26.26 14.39
CA PRO A 326 -38.27 -25.88 13.04
C PRO A 326 -38.65 -24.36 12.89
N ASN A 327 -39.19 -23.99 11.72
CA ASN A 327 -39.45 -22.62 11.21
C ASN A 327 -40.38 -21.67 12.00
N ALA A 328 -40.02 -20.38 11.95
CA ALA A 328 -40.89 -19.19 11.76
C ALA A 328 -39.99 -17.97 11.36
N ALA A 329 -40.38 -16.93 10.61
CA ALA A 329 -41.48 -16.69 9.65
C ALA A 329 -41.10 -15.45 8.76
N GLN A 330 -42.00 -14.96 7.88
CA GLN A 330 -41.87 -13.67 7.15
C GLN A 330 -43.22 -12.94 7.05
N PRO A 331 -43.21 -11.60 6.99
CA PRO A 331 -44.02 -10.88 5.99
C PRO A 331 -43.23 -9.67 5.38
N PRO A 332 -43.81 -8.79 4.54
CA PRO A 332 -43.82 -8.96 3.10
C PRO A 332 -43.03 -7.88 2.33
N LYS A 333 -42.86 -8.09 1.02
CA LYS A 333 -42.20 -7.15 0.09
C LYS A 333 -43.10 -5.95 -0.23
N LEU A 334 -42.49 -4.76 -0.33
CA LEU A 334 -43.01 -3.62 -1.10
C LEU A 334 -42.05 -3.32 -2.26
N ALA A 335 -42.61 -3.09 -3.44
CA ALA A 335 -41.85 -2.81 -4.66
C ALA A 335 -41.73 -1.30 -4.92
N ALA A 336 -40.56 -0.86 -5.34
CA ALA A 336 -40.35 0.44 -5.97
C ALA A 336 -39.24 0.30 -7.02
N GLY A 337 -39.53 0.73 -8.26
CA GLY A 337 -38.56 0.75 -9.36
C GLY A 337 -37.82 2.09 -9.50
N SER A 338 -37.00 2.18 -10.55
CA SER A 338 -36.27 3.39 -11.00
C SER A 338 -34.98 3.70 -10.20
N PRO A 339 -34.07 4.54 -10.75
CA PRO A 339 -33.20 4.14 -11.85
C PRO A 339 -31.70 4.15 -11.44
N SER A 340 -30.83 3.67 -12.33
CA SER A 340 -29.39 3.53 -12.06
C SER A 340 -28.64 4.87 -12.02
N ALA A 341 -28.57 5.49 -10.84
CA ALA A 341 -27.74 6.67 -10.58
C ALA A 341 -26.26 6.30 -10.31
N PRO A 342 -25.28 7.14 -10.72
CA PRO A 342 -23.85 6.83 -10.61
C PRO A 342 -23.34 6.82 -9.16
N LYS A 343 -22.28 6.04 -8.91
CA LYS A 343 -21.66 5.82 -7.58
C LYS A 343 -20.54 6.86 -7.35
N ARG A 344 -20.37 7.33 -6.11
CA ARG A 344 -19.41 8.38 -5.70
C ARG A 344 -18.11 7.79 -5.12
N MET A 345 -17.00 8.55 -5.14
CA MET A 345 -15.65 8.08 -4.81
C MET A 345 -14.84 9.13 -4.02
N VAL A 346 -13.88 8.70 -3.21
CA VAL A 346 -12.93 9.56 -2.49
C VAL A 346 -11.51 9.07 -2.79
N ALA A 347 -10.61 9.99 -3.14
CA ALA A 347 -9.24 9.67 -3.55
C ALA A 347 -8.21 10.43 -2.70
N ALA A 348 -7.21 9.72 -2.17
CA ALA A 348 -6.05 10.31 -1.50
C ALA A 348 -4.84 10.24 -2.45
N GLY A 349 -4.19 11.39 -2.71
CA GLY A 349 -2.99 11.47 -3.53
C GLY A 349 -2.51 12.91 -3.75
N HIS A 350 -1.20 13.09 -3.86
CA HIS A 350 -0.56 14.40 -3.90
C HIS A 350 -0.60 15.05 -5.30
N HIS A 351 -0.61 16.39 -5.32
CA HIS A 351 -0.43 17.23 -6.50
C HIS A 351 0.78 18.13 -6.27
N SER A 352 1.81 17.98 -7.11
CA SER A 352 2.94 18.90 -7.23
C SER A 352 2.78 19.71 -8.50
N SER A 353 2.47 21.00 -8.39
CA SER A 353 2.40 21.93 -9.53
C SER A 353 3.21 23.19 -9.22
N SER A 354 4.33 23.36 -9.91
CA SER A 354 5.07 24.63 -9.99
C SER A 354 5.04 25.11 -11.43
N PRO A 355 4.56 26.33 -11.70
CA PRO A 355 4.69 26.96 -13.00
C PRO A 355 6.02 27.71 -13.08
N PHE A 356 6.77 27.54 -14.17
CA PHE A 356 7.71 28.56 -14.63
C PHE A 356 7.69 28.63 -16.16
N THR A 357 7.14 29.73 -16.65
CA THR A 357 7.24 30.21 -18.02
C THR A 357 8.01 31.52 -18.01
N GLY A 358 8.96 31.71 -18.92
CA GLY A 358 9.56 33.02 -19.17
C GLY A 358 11.07 32.98 -19.35
N ASP A 359 11.51 32.80 -20.59
CA ASP A 359 12.86 33.19 -21.01
C ASP A 359 13.07 34.69 -20.79
N GLY A 360 14.26 35.07 -20.30
CA GLY A 360 14.64 36.45 -20.03
C GLY A 360 16.13 36.65 -20.30
N ILE A 361 16.45 37.04 -21.53
CA ILE A 361 17.82 37.29 -21.99
C ILE A 361 18.46 38.44 -21.19
N VAL A 362 19.68 38.24 -20.69
CA VAL A 362 20.56 39.33 -20.23
C VAL A 362 21.94 39.17 -20.86
N ASN A 363 22.24 40.03 -21.84
CA ASN A 363 23.61 40.34 -22.25
C ASN A 363 24.18 41.40 -21.29
N GLY A 364 25.45 41.27 -20.89
CA GLY A 364 26.10 42.31 -20.09
C GLY A 364 27.41 41.88 -19.43
N HIS A 365 28.48 41.81 -20.21
CA HIS A 365 29.86 41.98 -19.70
C HIS A 365 30.15 43.48 -19.46
N PRO A 366 31.22 43.85 -18.74
CA PRO A 366 32.27 43.00 -18.14
C PRO A 366 32.18 42.83 -16.62
#